data_AF-A0A250X5J9-F1
#
_entry.id   AF-A0A250X5J9-F1
#
_cell.length_a   1.000
_cell.length_b   1.000
_cell.length_c   1.000
_cell.angle_alpha   90.00
_cell.angle_beta   90.00
_cell.angle_gamma   90.00
#
_symmetry.space_group_name_H-M   'P 1'
#
loop_
_entity.id
_entity.type
_entity.pdbx_description
1 polymer ?
#
loop_
_entity_poly.entity_id
_entity_poly.type
_entity_poly.pdbx_seq_one_letter_code
_entity_poly.pdbx_strand_id
1 'polypeptide(L)'
;MFKRMFAYLSLSVFFSLMLIITQHQGLAQSEFDADAAGTSLVTEDLLQTFNLLMSRSRPATDITYRTCGTSNGLIELTSNSGLTNGPLYADFVVTSLPLPSANQTALNGQIVQVPLALAKVSIWHSLPTSTYSGNINMTACILASIYTGAITTWDNAQITAINPNLHVPTGQPIKVVGRVDMSGTQVALTNFLQSSIGCPSVWTSPLMTTRTVASWPVSGILQASSSLDVMNYMYDESSTFVPYAIAFGDYAWGARYNQDYGAGIQEVAIMFQNVYSIAANASSSVIANALTVGQYPSITGNWDPYYLQAMSVNAPGGWPMVVPIFFMSLVNLSSLGNPGGIVSAVARFMLSTEGQGIFTSDNHVALAAGTASNLLSQVTNTLLINSTAPVWSFEPLGTVLPTGGADYVFSAYRSNFLTDFVNELEARIVDLEDQLSIMSAAMSTLNNSFYSNVVTANITGQLASLQNQAIVANNDRSRLNAAVLSINQAEASAKQANNIAIAGVVIAVILAVVALIMAAIYVARTKNLDQKYSKYLPLGVKARFGEGSGDTI
;
A
#
# COMPACT_ATOMS: atom_id res chain seq x y z
N MET A 1 -56.90 6.82 -2.49
CA MET A 1 -56.14 5.56 -2.65
C MET A 1 -54.62 5.79 -2.50
N PHE A 2 -54.01 6.71 -3.26
CA PHE A 2 -52.57 7.01 -3.20
C PHE A 2 -52.01 7.45 -1.83
N LYS A 3 -52.74 8.25 -1.04
CA LYS A 3 -52.29 8.65 0.32
C LYS A 3 -52.28 7.49 1.34
N ARG A 4 -53.12 6.46 1.15
CA ARG A 4 -53.14 5.26 2.01
C ARG A 4 -52.04 4.27 1.60
N MET A 5 -51.77 4.16 0.29
CA MET A 5 -50.67 3.35 -0.24
C MET A 5 -49.29 3.84 0.23
N PHE A 6 -49.08 5.15 0.30
CA PHE A 6 -47.84 5.74 0.84
C PHE A 6 -47.66 5.50 2.34
N ALA A 7 -48.75 5.50 3.11
CA ALA A 7 -48.73 5.22 4.55
C ALA A 7 -48.40 3.75 4.85
N TYR A 8 -48.88 2.81 4.02
CA TYR A 8 -48.56 1.39 4.16
C TYR A 8 -47.14 1.05 3.70
N LEU A 9 -46.65 1.66 2.60
CA LEU A 9 -45.25 1.53 2.20
C LEU A 9 -44.30 2.12 3.25
N SER A 10 -44.64 3.27 3.85
CA SER A 10 -43.82 3.85 4.90
C SER A 10 -43.80 3.00 6.17
N LEU A 11 -44.90 2.34 6.52
CA LEU A 11 -44.98 1.51 7.73
C LEU A 11 -44.27 0.16 7.56
N SER A 12 -44.33 -0.45 6.37
CA SER A 12 -43.60 -1.69 6.06
C SER A 12 -42.09 -1.45 5.93
N VAL A 13 -41.68 -0.30 5.39
CA VAL A 13 -40.28 0.13 5.39
C VAL A 13 -39.82 0.44 6.82
N PHE A 14 -40.64 1.09 7.64
CA PHE A 14 -40.31 1.34 9.05
C PHE A 14 -40.19 0.07 9.89
N PHE A 15 -41.08 -0.92 9.70
CA PHE A 15 -41.00 -2.20 10.39
C PHE A 15 -39.83 -3.07 9.92
N SER A 16 -39.50 -3.04 8.63
CA SER A 16 -38.31 -3.70 8.09
C SER A 16 -37.03 -3.05 8.59
N LEU A 17 -37.01 -1.71 8.68
CA LEU A 17 -35.92 -0.96 9.32
C LEU A 17 -35.85 -1.22 10.82
N MET A 18 -36.95 -1.35 11.55
CA MET A 18 -36.92 -1.70 12.97
C MET A 18 -36.46 -3.15 13.22
N LEU A 19 -36.76 -4.08 12.30
CA LEU A 19 -36.25 -5.45 12.37
C LEU A 19 -34.73 -5.50 12.10
N ILE A 20 -34.24 -4.70 11.14
CA ILE A 20 -32.81 -4.49 10.88
C ILE A 20 -32.14 -3.79 12.09
N ILE A 21 -32.78 -2.77 12.66
CA ILE A 21 -32.27 -2.03 13.83
C ILE A 21 -32.23 -2.93 15.06
N THR A 22 -33.22 -3.79 15.30
CA THR A 22 -33.23 -4.73 16.45
C THR A 22 -32.30 -5.93 16.26
N GLN A 23 -32.00 -6.33 15.01
CA GLN A 23 -30.87 -7.23 14.70
C GLN A 23 -29.50 -6.52 14.72
N HIS A 24 -29.45 -5.19 14.71
CA HIS A 24 -28.23 -4.37 14.85
C HIS A 24 -28.17 -3.60 16.18
N GLN A 25 -29.04 -3.90 17.17
CA GLN A 25 -28.87 -3.47 18.56
C GLN A 25 -27.75 -4.33 19.17
N GLY A 26 -26.55 -3.99 18.74
CA GLY A 26 -25.33 -4.76 18.86
C GLY A 26 -24.41 -4.44 17.69
N LEU A 27 -24.02 -3.18 17.48
CA LEU A 27 -22.68 -2.91 16.95
C LEU A 27 -21.70 -3.34 18.05
N ALA A 28 -21.63 -4.64 18.29
CA ALA A 28 -20.53 -5.21 19.04
C ALA A 28 -19.31 -4.95 18.16
N GLN A 29 -18.34 -4.21 18.72
CA GLN A 29 -16.97 -4.26 18.25
C GLN A 29 -16.64 -5.72 17.94
N SER A 30 -16.05 -6.02 16.77
CA SER A 30 -15.82 -7.42 16.43
C SER A 30 -14.96 -8.03 17.53
N GLU A 31 -15.29 -9.26 17.92
CA GLU A 31 -14.53 -9.94 18.98
C GLU A 31 -13.08 -10.23 18.54
N PHE A 32 -12.77 -9.98 17.26
CA PHE A 32 -11.51 -10.28 16.57
C PHE A 32 -10.95 -9.05 15.87
N ASP A 33 -10.83 -7.96 16.62
CA ASP A 33 -10.22 -6.71 16.15
C ASP A 33 -8.72 -6.72 16.39
N ALA A 34 -7.91 -6.41 15.37
CA ALA A 34 -6.47 -6.24 15.53
C ALA A 34 -6.01 -4.93 14.90
N ASP A 35 -5.40 -4.07 15.71
CA ASP A 35 -4.90 -2.77 15.27
C ASP A 35 -3.39 -2.85 15.01
N ALA A 36 -2.96 -2.35 13.86
CA ALA A 36 -1.56 -2.34 13.48
C ALA A 36 -1.07 -0.95 13.12
N ALA A 37 0.22 -0.68 13.33
CA ALA A 37 0.81 0.60 12.98
C ALA A 37 2.27 0.49 12.52
N GLY A 38 2.73 1.51 11.80
CA GLY A 38 4.17 1.68 11.56
C GLY A 38 4.53 2.27 10.19
N THR A 39 5.48 1.62 9.52
CA THR A 39 6.15 2.12 8.31
C THR A 39 5.20 2.31 7.12
N SER A 40 5.43 3.34 6.31
CA SER A 40 4.66 3.53 5.07
C SER A 40 5.14 2.63 3.93
N LEU A 41 6.21 1.84 4.10
CA LEU A 41 6.81 1.06 3.01
C LEU A 41 5.86 -0.01 2.48
N VAL A 42 5.13 -0.67 3.37
CA VAL A 42 4.30 -1.85 3.04
C VAL A 42 2.82 -1.61 3.33
N THR A 43 2.38 -0.34 3.28
CA THR A 43 0.98 0.01 3.58
C THR A 43 0.03 -0.77 2.68
N GLU A 44 0.28 -0.81 1.37
CA GLU A 44 -0.60 -1.49 0.42
C GLU A 44 -0.53 -3.03 0.55
N ASP A 45 0.67 -3.61 0.75
CA ASP A 45 0.82 -5.05 1.03
C ASP A 45 -0.02 -5.49 2.24
N LEU A 46 0.01 -4.68 3.31
CA LEU A 46 -0.72 -4.96 4.54
C LEU A 46 -2.23 -4.80 4.33
N LEU A 47 -2.68 -3.73 3.66
CA LEU A 47 -4.10 -3.54 3.38
C LEU A 47 -4.66 -4.66 2.49
N GLN A 48 -3.91 -5.08 1.47
CA GLN A 48 -4.28 -6.24 0.63
C GLN A 48 -4.36 -7.52 1.48
N THR A 49 -3.36 -7.75 2.33
CA THR A 49 -3.35 -8.91 3.24
C THR A 49 -4.55 -8.90 4.18
N PHE A 50 -4.86 -7.76 4.79
CA PHE A 50 -5.92 -7.63 5.78
C PHE A 50 -7.28 -7.80 5.14
N ASN A 51 -7.52 -7.16 3.98
CA ASN A 51 -8.74 -7.35 3.20
C ASN A 51 -8.95 -8.82 2.81
N LEU A 52 -7.87 -9.51 2.44
CA LEU A 52 -7.92 -10.93 2.11
C LEU A 52 -8.28 -11.78 3.33
N LEU A 53 -7.67 -11.55 4.49
CA LEU A 53 -7.99 -12.29 5.71
C LEU A 53 -9.43 -12.00 6.17
N MET A 54 -9.86 -10.74 6.17
CA MET A 54 -11.21 -10.34 6.57
C MET A 54 -12.29 -10.87 5.63
N SER A 55 -12.01 -10.98 4.33
CA SER A 55 -12.95 -11.59 3.37
C SER A 55 -13.04 -13.11 3.50
N ARG A 56 -11.97 -13.74 4.01
CA ARG A 56 -11.84 -15.20 4.14
C ARG A 56 -12.20 -15.73 5.51
N SER A 57 -12.46 -14.90 6.51
CA SER A 57 -12.93 -15.30 7.84
C SER A 57 -14.45 -15.51 7.85
N ARG A 58 -14.92 -16.43 8.70
CA ARG A 58 -16.37 -16.65 8.93
C ARG A 58 -16.89 -15.80 10.08
N PRO A 59 -16.26 -15.81 11.27
CA PRO A 59 -16.46 -14.76 12.25
C PRO A 59 -16.08 -13.41 11.65
N ALA A 60 -16.82 -12.36 11.97
CA ALA A 60 -16.41 -11.00 11.62
C ALA A 60 -15.05 -10.72 12.28
N THR A 61 -14.13 -10.19 11.49
CA THR A 61 -12.79 -9.78 11.90
C THR A 61 -12.56 -8.38 11.37
N ASP A 62 -11.97 -7.51 12.18
CA ASP A 62 -11.54 -6.17 11.73
C ASP A 62 -10.03 -6.05 11.94
N ILE A 63 -9.29 -5.71 10.89
CA ILE A 63 -7.84 -5.58 10.95
C ILE A 63 -7.47 -4.24 10.33
N THR A 64 -6.95 -3.34 11.15
CA THR A 64 -6.66 -1.97 10.73
C THR A 64 -5.15 -1.73 10.63
N TYR A 65 -4.74 -0.84 9.73
CA TYR A 65 -3.36 -0.37 9.66
C TYR A 65 -3.30 1.15 9.66
N ARG A 66 -2.55 1.73 10.60
CA ARG A 66 -2.21 3.14 10.63
C ARG A 66 -0.76 3.37 10.24
N THR A 67 -0.57 4.01 9.10
CA THR A 67 0.75 4.51 8.72
C THR A 67 1.14 5.66 9.64
N CYS A 68 2.17 5.47 10.46
CA CYS A 68 2.65 6.47 11.43
C CYS A 68 4.17 6.69 11.39
N GLY A 69 4.89 5.95 10.54
CA GLY A 69 6.35 5.98 10.46
C GLY A 69 7.01 4.95 11.39
N THR A 70 8.24 4.57 11.05
CA THR A 70 8.96 3.49 11.74
C THR A 70 9.25 3.80 13.21
N SER A 71 9.64 5.04 13.52
CA SER A 71 9.89 5.45 14.91
C SER A 71 8.66 5.40 15.79
N ASN A 72 7.50 5.84 15.29
CA ASN A 72 6.27 5.83 16.07
C ASN A 72 5.77 4.40 16.31
N GLY A 73 5.88 3.51 15.31
CA GLY A 73 5.61 2.09 15.51
C GLY A 73 6.51 1.47 16.61
N LEU A 74 7.81 1.76 16.60
CA LEU A 74 8.71 1.27 17.66
C LEU A 74 8.35 1.82 19.05
N ILE A 75 7.91 3.08 19.14
CA ILE A 75 7.45 3.69 20.41
C ILE A 75 6.19 3.01 20.93
N GLU A 76 5.21 2.75 20.07
CA GLU A 76 3.97 2.05 20.44
C GLU A 76 4.29 0.61 20.91
N LEU A 77 5.19 -0.09 20.22
CA LEU A 77 5.65 -1.42 20.61
C LEU A 77 6.34 -1.45 21.98
N THR A 78 7.28 -0.53 22.25
CA THR A 78 7.97 -0.47 23.55
C THR A 78 7.06 -0.01 24.68
N SER A 79 5.97 0.69 24.34
CA SER A 79 4.94 1.07 25.30
C SER A 79 4.08 -0.12 25.68
N ASN A 80 3.67 -0.93 24.69
CA ASN A 80 2.96 -2.20 24.91
C ASN A 80 3.76 -3.19 25.76
N SER A 81 5.08 -3.19 25.64
CA SER A 81 5.95 -4.04 26.46
C SER A 81 6.17 -3.51 27.88
N GLY A 82 5.61 -2.36 28.23
CA GLY A 82 5.84 -1.68 29.52
C GLY A 82 7.23 -1.09 29.69
N LEU A 83 8.02 -0.98 28.61
CA LEU A 83 9.37 -0.40 28.66
C LEU A 83 9.33 1.13 28.65
N THR A 84 8.33 1.71 27.97
CA THR A 84 8.13 3.16 27.88
C THR A 84 6.70 3.55 28.25
N ASN A 85 6.49 4.79 28.71
CA ASN A 85 5.16 5.32 29.03
C ASN A 85 4.57 6.08 27.83
N GLY A 86 4.38 5.38 26.71
CA GLY A 86 3.80 5.95 25.49
C GLY A 86 2.40 5.41 25.18
N PRO A 87 1.83 5.78 24.03
CA PRO A 87 0.50 5.35 23.63
C PRO A 87 0.44 3.84 23.33
N LEU A 88 -0.72 3.24 23.62
CA LEU A 88 -1.05 1.83 23.39
C LEU A 88 -2.16 1.75 22.34
N TYR A 89 -1.81 1.94 21.06
CA TYR A 89 -2.79 2.04 19.96
C TYR A 89 -2.73 0.90 18.95
N ALA A 90 -1.75 0.01 19.04
CA ALA A 90 -1.55 -1.07 18.10
C ALA A 90 -1.27 -2.37 18.86
N ASP A 91 -1.80 -3.49 18.40
CA ASP A 91 -1.53 -4.83 18.94
C ASP A 91 -0.22 -5.41 18.40
N PHE A 92 0.15 -5.01 17.18
CA PHE A 92 1.43 -5.30 16.56
C PHE A 92 1.88 -4.14 15.67
N VAL A 93 3.15 -4.11 15.31
CA VAL A 93 3.71 -3.06 14.47
C VAL A 93 4.48 -3.64 13.30
N VAL A 94 4.55 -2.88 12.22
CA VAL A 94 5.40 -3.20 11.07
C VAL A 94 6.41 -2.08 10.87
N THR A 95 7.69 -2.40 10.98
CA THR A 95 8.76 -1.42 11.07
C THR A 95 9.82 -1.69 10.01
N SER A 96 10.50 -0.63 9.58
CA SER A 96 11.65 -0.74 8.67
C SER A 96 12.98 -0.68 9.40
N LEU A 97 13.00 -0.93 10.72
CA LEU A 97 14.18 -0.93 11.57
C LEU A 97 14.00 -2.01 12.65
N PRO A 98 15.04 -2.78 12.98
CA PRO A 98 14.99 -3.71 14.10
C PRO A 98 14.83 -2.95 15.43
N LEU A 99 14.34 -3.63 16.45
CA LEU A 99 14.30 -3.12 17.82
C LEU A 99 15.75 -2.84 18.28
N PRO A 100 16.06 -1.65 18.82
CA PRO A 100 17.41 -1.34 19.29
C PRO A 100 17.92 -2.38 20.29
N SER A 101 19.19 -2.79 20.15
CA SER A 101 19.82 -3.80 21.02
C SER A 101 19.67 -3.55 22.53
N ALA A 102 19.69 -2.29 22.97
CA ALA A 102 19.42 -1.91 24.37
C ALA A 102 18.00 -2.30 24.81
N ASN A 103 17.00 -2.02 23.98
CA ASN A 103 15.60 -2.40 24.25
C ASN A 103 15.43 -3.92 24.15
N GLN A 104 16.10 -4.58 23.20
CA GLN A 104 16.09 -6.04 23.10
C GLN A 104 16.65 -6.70 24.37
N THR A 105 17.71 -6.13 24.94
CA THR A 105 18.30 -6.59 26.20
C THR A 105 17.35 -6.36 27.37
N ALA A 106 16.75 -5.16 27.46
CA ALA A 106 15.81 -4.82 28.53
C ALA A 106 14.54 -5.69 28.50
N LEU A 107 14.07 -6.03 27.31
CA LEU A 107 12.88 -6.87 27.12
C LEU A 107 13.18 -8.37 27.16
N ASN A 108 14.45 -8.78 27.19
CA ASN A 108 14.89 -10.15 27.38
C ASN A 108 14.11 -11.19 26.55
N GLY A 109 13.97 -10.94 25.25
CA GLY A 109 13.29 -11.84 24.32
C GLY A 109 11.76 -11.83 24.37
N GLN A 110 11.12 -10.84 25.01
CA GLN A 110 9.66 -10.68 25.04
C GLN A 110 9.07 -10.11 23.74
N ILE A 111 9.90 -9.72 22.77
CA ILE A 111 9.47 -9.20 21.47
C ILE A 111 9.92 -10.15 20.38
N VAL A 112 9.02 -10.45 19.45
CA VAL A 112 9.40 -11.06 18.16
C VAL A 112 9.69 -9.97 17.13
N GLN A 113 10.67 -10.22 16.29
CA GLN A 113 11.11 -9.42 15.15
C GLN A 113 11.20 -10.35 13.96
N VAL A 114 10.25 -10.23 13.04
CA VAL A 114 10.05 -11.19 11.95
C VAL A 114 10.23 -10.45 10.62
N PRO A 115 11.35 -10.64 9.90
CA PRO A 115 11.46 -10.12 8.55
C PRO A 115 10.30 -10.64 7.69
N LEU A 116 9.66 -9.74 6.93
CA LEU A 116 8.55 -10.07 6.03
C LEU A 116 8.95 -10.00 4.56
N ALA A 117 9.73 -8.97 4.21
CA ALA A 117 10.15 -8.66 2.86
C ALA A 117 11.34 -7.68 2.90
N LEU A 118 11.90 -7.36 1.73
CA LEU A 118 12.86 -6.27 1.58
C LEU A 118 12.34 -5.22 0.58
N ALA A 119 12.47 -3.96 0.95
CA ALA A 119 12.25 -2.81 0.07
C ALA A 119 13.55 -2.37 -0.61
N LYS A 120 13.43 -1.84 -1.82
CA LYS A 120 14.53 -1.18 -2.52
C LYS A 120 14.33 0.32 -2.40
N VAL A 121 15.40 1.05 -2.07
CA VAL A 121 15.34 2.52 -2.00
C VAL A 121 15.94 3.09 -3.27
N SER A 122 15.16 3.90 -3.97
CA SER A 122 15.54 4.61 -5.18
C SER A 122 15.83 6.07 -4.87
N ILE A 123 16.62 6.70 -5.74
CA ILE A 123 16.70 8.15 -5.82
C ILE A 123 15.84 8.59 -7.00
N TRP A 124 14.91 9.49 -6.76
CA TRP A 124 13.95 10.01 -7.73
C TRP A 124 14.25 11.46 -8.05
N HIS A 125 13.92 11.91 -9.26
CA HIS A 125 13.96 13.32 -9.63
C HIS A 125 12.70 13.76 -10.37
N SER A 126 12.37 15.05 -10.24
CA SER A 126 11.28 15.72 -10.96
C SER A 126 11.79 16.74 -11.98
N LEU A 127 12.94 16.45 -12.60
CA LEU A 127 13.39 17.19 -13.78
C LEU A 127 12.32 17.12 -14.89
N PRO A 128 11.96 18.24 -15.53
CA PRO A 128 11.06 18.19 -16.66
C PRO A 128 11.64 17.32 -17.77
N THR A 129 10.82 16.46 -18.38
CA THR A 129 11.25 15.52 -19.43
C THR A 129 11.87 16.21 -20.66
N SER A 130 11.59 17.50 -20.87
CA SER A 130 12.23 18.32 -21.90
C SER A 130 13.69 18.67 -21.63
N THR A 131 14.18 18.45 -20.41
CA THR A 131 15.53 18.83 -19.98
C THR A 131 16.56 17.72 -20.11
N TYR A 132 16.18 16.50 -20.47
CA TYR A 132 17.12 15.38 -20.59
C TYR A 132 16.62 14.32 -21.57
N SER A 133 17.51 13.43 -22.00
CA SER A 133 17.15 12.20 -22.73
C SER A 133 17.83 10.99 -22.09
N GLY A 134 17.04 9.96 -21.77
CA GLY A 134 17.49 8.77 -21.05
C GLY A 134 17.52 8.97 -19.53
N ASN A 135 18.33 8.19 -18.82
CA ASN A 135 18.44 8.28 -17.36
C ASN A 135 19.36 9.43 -16.95
N ILE A 136 19.10 10.01 -15.78
CA ILE A 136 20.05 10.90 -15.10
C ILE A 136 21.03 10.08 -14.30
N ASN A 137 22.31 10.20 -14.64
CA ASN A 137 23.40 9.49 -14.00
C ASN A 137 23.97 10.30 -12.83
N MET A 138 24.26 9.64 -11.72
CA MET A 138 24.95 10.22 -10.57
C MET A 138 25.99 9.25 -10.00
N THR A 139 27.09 9.80 -9.46
CA THR A 139 27.98 9.04 -8.58
C THR A 139 27.54 9.21 -7.12
N ALA A 140 27.96 8.31 -6.24
CA ALA A 140 27.71 8.45 -4.81
C ALA A 140 28.27 9.77 -4.24
N CYS A 141 29.40 10.27 -4.75
CA CYS A 141 29.97 11.54 -4.33
C CYS A 141 29.16 12.75 -4.79
N ILE A 142 28.56 12.72 -5.98
CA ILE A 142 27.67 13.80 -6.41
C ILE A 142 26.40 13.81 -5.56
N LEU A 143 25.80 12.64 -5.30
CA LEU A 143 24.66 12.51 -4.39
C LEU A 143 25.00 13.02 -2.98
N ALA A 144 26.13 12.60 -2.41
CA ALA A 144 26.58 13.09 -1.11
C ALA A 144 26.73 14.61 -1.10
N SER A 145 27.34 15.19 -2.14
CA SER A 145 27.51 16.65 -2.26
C SER A 145 26.20 17.42 -2.42
N ILE A 146 25.17 16.82 -3.04
CA ILE A 146 23.82 17.41 -3.10
C ILE A 146 23.20 17.43 -1.70
N TYR A 147 23.23 16.29 -0.99
CA TYR A 147 22.63 16.18 0.34
C TYR A 147 23.41 16.93 1.44
N THR A 148 24.68 17.27 1.22
CA THR A 148 25.44 18.18 2.09
C THR A 148 25.29 19.65 1.71
N GLY A 149 24.73 19.95 0.53
CA GLY A 149 24.59 21.31 0.00
C GLY A 149 25.85 21.87 -0.66
N ALA A 150 26.87 21.06 -0.90
CA ALA A 150 28.05 21.45 -1.69
C ALA A 150 27.74 21.59 -3.19
N ILE A 151 26.77 20.82 -3.70
CA ILE A 151 26.19 20.99 -5.04
C ILE A 151 24.74 21.46 -4.88
N THR A 152 24.43 22.64 -5.41
CA THR A 152 23.12 23.29 -5.21
C THR A 152 22.35 23.53 -6.50
N THR A 153 22.96 23.33 -7.67
CA THR A 153 22.34 23.57 -8.98
C THR A 153 22.53 22.39 -9.93
N TRP A 154 21.55 22.16 -10.81
CA TRP A 154 21.55 21.05 -11.77
C TRP A 154 22.58 21.23 -12.89
N ASP A 155 22.96 22.48 -13.21
CA ASP A 155 23.99 22.81 -14.20
C ASP A 155 25.43 22.72 -13.65
N ASN A 156 25.60 22.23 -12.41
CA ASN A 156 26.92 22.02 -11.82
C ASN A 156 27.80 21.14 -12.74
N ALA A 157 29.06 21.57 -12.93
CA ALA A 157 30.00 20.92 -13.84
C ALA A 157 30.21 19.41 -13.56
N GLN A 158 30.09 18.98 -12.30
CA GLN A 158 30.22 17.55 -11.96
C GLN A 158 29.02 16.73 -12.44
N ILE A 159 27.81 17.31 -12.43
CA ILE A 159 26.59 16.66 -12.93
C ILE A 159 26.61 16.64 -14.46
N THR A 160 26.85 17.78 -15.10
CA THR A 160 26.78 17.90 -16.56
C THR A 160 27.88 17.12 -17.27
N ALA A 161 29.06 16.95 -16.66
CA ALA A 161 30.14 16.15 -17.23
C ALA A 161 29.76 14.66 -17.44
N ILE A 162 28.89 14.10 -16.59
CA ILE A 162 28.44 12.70 -16.70
C ILE A 162 27.02 12.58 -17.28
N ASN A 163 26.40 13.71 -17.62
CA ASN A 163 25.07 13.83 -18.23
C ASN A 163 25.11 14.83 -19.40
N PRO A 164 25.79 14.51 -20.52
CA PRO A 164 25.94 15.46 -21.64
C PRO A 164 24.62 15.87 -22.30
N ASN A 165 23.56 15.08 -22.10
CA ASN A 165 22.22 15.33 -22.61
C ASN A 165 21.33 16.12 -21.63
N LEU A 166 21.85 16.53 -20.46
CA LEU A 166 21.13 17.35 -19.50
C LEU A 166 21.21 18.83 -19.91
N HIS A 167 20.05 19.41 -20.19
CA HIS A 167 19.85 20.77 -20.63
C HIS A 167 18.87 21.48 -19.69
N VAL A 168 19.41 22.07 -18.62
CA VAL A 168 18.66 22.88 -17.65
C VAL A 168 19.02 24.36 -17.78
N PRO A 169 18.14 25.28 -17.34
CA PRO A 169 18.50 26.70 -17.24
C PRO A 169 19.77 26.92 -16.41
N THR A 170 20.58 27.92 -16.76
CA THR A 170 21.76 28.30 -15.96
C THR A 170 21.35 28.67 -14.54
N GLY A 171 22.07 28.13 -13.55
CA GLY A 171 21.79 28.34 -12.14
C GLY A 171 20.52 27.66 -11.64
N GLN A 172 19.93 26.73 -12.39
CA GLN A 172 18.71 26.02 -11.99
C GLN A 172 18.91 25.30 -10.65
N PRO A 173 18.24 25.72 -9.57
CA PRO A 173 18.44 25.14 -8.24
C PRO A 173 17.97 23.68 -8.17
N ILE A 174 18.68 22.87 -7.39
CA ILE A 174 18.26 21.55 -6.96
C ILE A 174 17.37 21.72 -5.72
N LYS A 175 16.17 21.15 -5.74
CA LYS A 175 15.29 21.10 -4.57
C LYS A 175 15.43 19.75 -3.89
N VAL A 176 16.14 19.70 -2.76
CA VAL A 176 16.35 18.43 -2.05
C VAL A 176 15.13 18.15 -1.17
N VAL A 177 14.56 16.96 -1.28
CA VAL A 177 13.56 16.42 -0.36
C VAL A 177 14.22 15.36 0.51
N GLY A 178 14.02 15.48 1.82
CA GLY A 178 14.44 14.52 2.81
C GLY A 178 13.27 14.10 3.70
N ARG A 179 13.50 13.05 4.48
CA ARG A 179 12.51 12.54 5.44
C ARG A 179 12.70 13.21 6.81
N VAL A 180 11.61 13.43 7.53
CA VAL A 180 11.61 13.97 8.91
C VAL A 180 11.41 12.93 10.01
N ASP A 181 10.99 11.73 9.64
CA ASP A 181 10.76 10.62 10.55
C ASP A 181 11.91 9.59 10.45
N MET A 182 12.38 9.06 11.58
CA MET A 182 13.40 8.02 11.56
C MET A 182 12.86 6.78 10.84
N SER A 183 13.43 6.50 9.67
CA SER A 183 12.97 5.47 8.74
C SER A 183 14.13 4.71 8.11
N GLY A 184 13.84 3.49 7.68
CA GLY A 184 14.81 2.59 7.06
C GLY A 184 15.37 3.15 5.76
N THR A 185 14.59 3.97 5.04
CA THR A 185 15.04 4.62 3.80
C THR A 185 16.10 5.69 4.04
N GLN A 186 15.97 6.49 5.11
CA GLN A 186 17.03 7.42 5.55
C GLN A 186 18.31 6.67 5.89
N VAL A 187 18.14 5.61 6.66
CA VAL A 187 19.22 4.73 7.10
C VAL A 187 19.90 4.07 5.89
N ALA A 188 19.16 3.66 4.86
CA ALA A 188 19.72 3.06 3.64
C ALA A 188 20.57 4.06 2.86
N LEU A 189 20.03 5.26 2.61
CA LEU A 189 20.77 6.31 1.92
C LEU A 189 22.07 6.66 2.65
N THR A 190 21.97 6.99 3.94
CA THR A 190 23.14 7.45 4.70
C THR A 190 24.19 6.35 4.90
N ASN A 191 23.76 5.10 5.11
CA ASN A 191 24.67 3.96 5.15
C ASN A 191 25.37 3.74 3.79
N PHE A 192 24.64 3.87 2.68
CA PHE A 192 25.24 3.82 1.35
C PHE A 192 26.27 4.93 1.15
N LEU A 193 25.93 6.19 1.44
CA LEU A 193 26.85 7.32 1.28
C LEU A 193 28.11 7.21 2.15
N GLN A 194 28.01 6.60 3.33
CA GLN A 194 29.15 6.36 4.22
C GLN A 194 29.96 5.09 3.87
N SER A 195 29.39 4.17 3.08
CA SER A 195 30.07 2.91 2.75
C SER A 195 31.30 3.11 1.86
N SER A 196 32.16 2.11 1.75
CA SER A 196 33.36 2.16 0.90
C SER A 196 33.07 2.33 -0.60
N ILE A 197 31.87 1.94 -1.05
CA ILE A 197 31.38 2.15 -2.43
C ILE A 197 30.61 3.46 -2.58
N GLY A 198 30.39 4.18 -1.49
CA GLY A 198 29.73 5.47 -1.43
C GLY A 198 30.70 6.63 -1.60
N CYS A 199 30.63 7.61 -0.70
CA CYS A 199 31.55 8.74 -0.63
C CYS A 199 31.82 9.19 0.82
N PRO A 200 32.48 8.35 1.63
CA PRO A 200 32.71 8.60 3.06
C PRO A 200 33.57 9.84 3.34
N SER A 201 34.33 10.31 2.35
CA SER A 201 35.09 11.56 2.45
C SER A 201 34.21 12.82 2.40
N VAL A 202 32.98 12.70 1.90
CA VAL A 202 32.00 13.81 1.82
C VAL A 202 30.87 13.60 2.84
N TRP A 203 30.36 12.38 2.97
CA TRP A 203 29.30 12.04 3.93
C TRP A 203 29.87 11.32 5.16
N THR A 204 29.98 12.05 6.27
CA THR A 204 30.63 11.55 7.50
C THR A 204 29.65 11.21 8.64
N SER A 205 28.35 11.46 8.46
CA SER A 205 27.33 11.30 9.52
C SER A 205 26.59 9.95 9.44
N PRO A 206 26.87 8.97 10.33
CA PRO A 206 26.12 7.71 10.40
C PRO A 206 24.76 7.91 11.09
N LEU A 207 23.65 7.48 10.48
CA LEU A 207 22.33 7.50 11.14
C LEU A 207 22.01 6.22 11.91
N MET A 208 22.59 5.08 11.53
CA MET A 208 22.27 3.80 12.17
C MET A 208 22.82 3.67 13.58
N THR A 209 23.97 4.29 13.87
CA THR A 209 24.57 4.26 15.20
C THR A 209 23.84 5.18 16.18
N THR A 210 23.28 6.29 15.69
CA THR A 210 22.54 7.24 16.53
C THR A 210 21.07 6.88 16.66
N ARG A 211 20.46 6.25 15.64
CA ARG A 211 19.01 6.01 15.53
C ARG A 211 18.18 7.28 15.77
N THR A 212 18.73 8.44 15.41
CA THR A 212 18.07 9.76 15.47
C THR A 212 17.74 10.25 14.07
N VAL A 213 16.62 10.96 13.92
CA VAL A 213 16.26 11.64 12.66
C VAL A 213 17.47 12.35 12.07
N ALA A 214 17.67 12.25 10.74
CA ALA A 214 18.78 12.91 10.09
C ALA A 214 18.74 14.42 10.30
N SER A 215 19.84 14.98 10.80
CA SER A 215 20.15 16.38 10.59
C SER A 215 20.72 16.52 9.18
N TRP A 216 19.89 16.95 8.24
CA TRP A 216 20.30 17.18 6.86
C TRP A 216 21.22 18.41 6.79
N PRO A 217 22.48 18.29 6.32
CA PRO A 217 23.38 19.44 6.28
C PRO A 217 22.98 20.48 5.23
N VAL A 218 22.29 20.05 4.16
CA VAL A 218 21.78 20.96 3.12
C VAL A 218 20.72 21.91 3.69
N SER A 219 20.86 23.20 3.38
CA SER A 219 19.92 24.23 3.78
C SER A 219 18.63 24.18 2.95
N GLY A 220 17.49 24.43 3.58
CA GLY A 220 16.20 24.53 2.89
C GLY A 220 15.65 23.20 2.37
N ILE A 221 16.04 22.08 2.98
CA ILE A 221 15.52 20.76 2.62
C ILE A 221 14.00 20.71 2.82
N LEU A 222 13.29 20.17 1.83
CA LEU A 222 11.87 19.88 1.91
C LEU A 222 11.66 18.62 2.76
N GLN A 223 10.61 18.62 3.56
CA GLN A 223 10.44 17.70 4.68
C GLN A 223 9.25 16.77 4.45
N ALA A 224 9.51 15.56 3.94
CA ALA A 224 8.52 14.53 3.73
C ALA A 224 8.34 13.65 4.98
N SER A 225 7.11 13.34 5.33
CA SER A 225 6.77 12.54 6.52
C SER A 225 6.68 11.04 6.27
N SER A 226 6.69 10.61 5.00
CA SER A 226 6.58 9.21 4.61
C SER A 226 7.16 8.97 3.21
N SER A 227 7.30 7.71 2.78
CA SER A 227 7.71 7.42 1.39
C SER A 227 6.63 7.84 0.37
N LEU A 228 5.36 7.73 0.75
CA LEU A 228 4.23 8.25 -0.04
C LEU A 228 4.34 9.77 -0.20
N ASP A 229 4.65 10.49 0.88
CA ASP A 229 4.79 11.94 0.86
C ASP A 229 5.98 12.40 0.01
N VAL A 230 7.07 11.60 -0.04
CA VAL A 230 8.15 11.81 -1.01
C VAL A 230 7.63 11.77 -2.45
N MET A 231 6.78 10.80 -2.79
CA MET A 231 6.22 10.72 -4.16
C MET A 231 5.32 11.91 -4.47
N ASN A 232 4.56 12.43 -3.50
CA ASN A 232 3.75 13.63 -3.68
C ASN A 232 4.58 14.88 -4.02
N TYR A 233 5.83 14.99 -3.54
CA TYR A 233 6.75 16.05 -3.97
C TYR A 233 7.25 15.88 -5.41
N MET A 234 7.20 14.66 -5.95
CA MET A 234 7.75 14.30 -7.26
C MET A 234 6.71 14.27 -8.38
N TYR A 235 5.44 14.06 -8.04
CA TYR A 235 4.35 13.93 -9.00
C TYR A 235 3.76 15.29 -9.37
N ASP A 236 3.72 15.63 -10.66
CA ASP A 236 3.37 16.97 -11.15
C ASP A 236 1.91 17.39 -10.92
N GLU A 237 0.97 16.44 -10.86
CA GLU A 237 -0.42 16.73 -10.51
C GLU A 237 -0.68 16.81 -9.00
N SER A 238 0.32 16.49 -8.17
CA SER A 238 0.21 16.63 -6.72
C SER A 238 0.18 18.11 -6.31
N SER A 239 -0.62 18.42 -5.29
CA SER A 239 -0.66 19.77 -4.70
C SER A 239 0.64 20.19 -4.02
N THR A 240 1.52 19.23 -3.70
CA THR A 240 2.83 19.46 -3.09
C THR A 240 3.99 19.28 -4.09
N PHE A 241 3.69 19.16 -5.38
CA PHE A 241 4.71 18.99 -6.42
C PHE A 241 5.80 20.06 -6.36
N VAL A 242 7.05 19.63 -6.52
CA VAL A 242 8.19 20.51 -6.67
C VAL A 242 9.00 20.09 -7.89
N PRO A 243 9.05 20.91 -8.97
CA PRO A 243 9.87 20.60 -10.13
C PRO A 243 11.37 20.76 -9.80
N TYR A 244 12.23 20.07 -10.55
CA TYR A 244 13.69 20.07 -10.33
C TYR A 244 14.10 19.56 -8.94
N ALA A 245 13.26 18.74 -8.32
CA ALA A 245 13.54 18.12 -7.04
C ALA A 245 14.34 16.82 -7.19
N ILE A 246 15.01 16.43 -6.10
CA ILE A 246 15.65 15.14 -5.92
C ILE A 246 15.31 14.59 -4.53
N ALA A 247 14.95 13.32 -4.44
CA ALA A 247 14.62 12.66 -3.18
C ALA A 247 15.03 11.20 -3.18
N PHE A 248 15.19 10.62 -2.00
CA PHE A 248 15.21 9.18 -1.82
C PHE A 248 13.83 8.71 -1.39
N GLY A 249 13.39 7.59 -1.93
CA GLY A 249 12.08 7.02 -1.65
C GLY A 249 12.08 5.53 -1.88
N ASP A 250 11.05 4.88 -1.39
CA ASP A 250 10.82 3.49 -1.70
C ASP A 250 10.52 3.29 -3.18
N TYR A 251 11.03 2.19 -3.75
CA TYR A 251 10.85 1.87 -5.15
C TYR A 251 9.38 1.56 -5.47
N ALA A 252 8.70 0.78 -4.62
CA ALA A 252 7.34 0.34 -4.89
C ALA A 252 6.38 1.53 -5.01
N TRP A 253 6.51 2.53 -4.13
CA TRP A 253 5.73 3.76 -4.24
C TRP A 253 5.94 4.52 -5.57
N GLY A 254 7.18 4.67 -6.04
CA GLY A 254 7.42 5.35 -7.32
C GLY A 254 6.93 4.55 -8.52
N ALA A 255 7.12 3.22 -8.49
CA ALA A 255 6.59 2.32 -9.51
C ALA A 255 5.06 2.38 -9.57
N ARG A 256 4.40 2.38 -8.40
CA ARG A 256 2.95 2.52 -8.27
C ARG A 256 2.43 3.84 -8.82
N TYR A 257 3.09 4.95 -8.51
CA TYR A 257 2.69 6.25 -9.06
C TYR A 257 2.79 6.28 -10.59
N ASN A 258 3.83 5.67 -11.14
CA ASN A 258 3.96 5.53 -12.58
C ASN A 258 2.89 4.62 -13.20
N GLN A 259 2.55 3.51 -12.52
CA GLN A 259 1.53 2.57 -12.98
C GLN A 259 0.11 3.15 -12.89
N ASP A 260 -0.27 3.66 -11.72
CA ASP A 260 -1.65 4.05 -11.41
C ASP A 260 -2.01 5.44 -11.95
N TYR A 261 -1.01 6.32 -12.09
CA TYR A 261 -1.23 7.72 -12.46
C TYR A 261 -0.46 8.16 -13.71
N GLY A 262 0.38 7.32 -14.30
CA GLY A 262 1.22 7.73 -15.44
C GLY A 262 2.22 8.84 -15.07
N ALA A 263 2.63 8.90 -13.80
CA ALA A 263 3.34 10.04 -13.21
C ALA A 263 4.67 10.43 -13.88
N GLY A 264 5.28 9.52 -14.66
CA GLY A 264 6.52 9.78 -15.38
C GLY A 264 7.72 10.10 -14.49
N ILE A 265 7.68 9.72 -13.21
CA ILE A 265 8.76 9.95 -12.24
C ILE A 265 9.90 8.99 -12.58
N GLN A 266 11.12 9.51 -12.67
CA GLN A 266 12.29 8.72 -13.08
C GLN A 266 13.29 8.52 -11.95
N GLU A 267 13.91 7.34 -11.96
CA GLU A 267 15.02 7.00 -11.08
C GLU A 267 16.32 7.65 -11.59
N VAL A 268 17.11 8.18 -10.66
CA VAL A 268 18.52 8.48 -10.89
C VAL A 268 19.29 7.17 -10.99
N ALA A 269 20.03 6.98 -12.09
CA ALA A 269 20.96 5.88 -12.23
C ALA A 269 22.25 6.16 -11.45
N ILE A 270 22.56 5.29 -10.49
CA ILE A 270 23.69 5.45 -9.58
C ILE A 270 24.85 4.60 -10.08
N MET A 271 26.05 5.18 -10.13
CA MET A 271 27.28 4.44 -10.40
C MET A 271 27.50 3.42 -9.29
N PHE A 272 27.41 2.14 -9.62
CA PHE A 272 27.59 1.01 -8.72
C PHE A 272 28.33 -0.11 -9.47
N GLN A 273 29.42 -0.62 -8.89
CA GLN A 273 30.27 -1.65 -9.53
C GLN A 273 30.71 -1.28 -10.97
N ASN A 274 31.06 -0.01 -11.20
CA ASN A 274 31.44 0.56 -12.50
C ASN A 274 30.33 0.57 -13.57
N VAL A 275 29.06 0.42 -13.17
CA VAL A 275 27.89 0.49 -14.05
C VAL A 275 26.84 1.42 -13.44
N TYR A 276 26.24 2.29 -14.25
CA TYR A 276 25.08 3.06 -13.83
C TYR A 276 23.85 2.16 -13.75
N SER A 277 23.28 1.99 -12.56
CA SER A 277 22.15 1.09 -12.29
C SER A 277 21.03 1.81 -11.54
N ILE A 278 19.81 1.34 -11.71
CA ILE A 278 18.60 1.79 -11.00
C ILE A 278 18.01 0.63 -10.19
N ALA A 279 17.17 0.93 -9.20
CA ALA A 279 16.61 -0.11 -8.33
C ALA A 279 15.64 -1.03 -9.07
N ALA A 280 14.95 -0.54 -10.11
CA ALA A 280 14.10 -1.36 -10.97
C ALA A 280 14.86 -2.58 -11.56
N ASN A 281 16.14 -2.40 -11.91
CA ASN A 281 16.93 -3.42 -12.61
C ASN A 281 17.65 -4.40 -11.67
N ALA A 282 17.56 -4.20 -10.35
CA ALA A 282 18.24 -5.05 -9.40
C ALA A 282 17.56 -6.43 -9.30
N SER A 283 18.37 -7.49 -9.18
CA SER A 283 17.89 -8.87 -9.08
C SER A 283 17.25 -9.12 -7.72
N SER A 284 15.94 -9.37 -7.73
CA SER A 284 15.19 -9.76 -6.53
C SER A 284 15.77 -11.01 -5.87
N SER A 285 16.28 -11.99 -6.62
CA SER A 285 16.91 -13.18 -6.03
C SER A 285 18.23 -12.87 -5.32
N VAL A 286 19.04 -11.96 -5.85
CA VAL A 286 20.29 -11.54 -5.19
C VAL A 286 19.98 -10.78 -3.90
N ILE A 287 18.97 -9.90 -3.95
CA ILE A 287 18.50 -9.14 -2.77
C ILE A 287 17.87 -10.06 -1.72
N ALA A 288 17.00 -10.99 -2.12
CA ALA A 288 16.36 -11.94 -1.19
C ALA A 288 17.39 -12.77 -0.40
N ASN A 289 18.49 -13.13 -1.06
CA ASN A 289 19.58 -13.87 -0.42
C ASN A 289 20.41 -13.00 0.53
N ALA A 290 20.29 -11.67 0.52
CA ALA A 290 21.02 -10.80 1.45
C ALA A 290 20.66 -11.05 2.92
N LEU A 291 19.42 -11.47 3.21
CA LEU A 291 19.00 -11.90 4.55
C LEU A 291 19.51 -13.31 4.92
N THR A 292 20.12 -14.04 3.99
CA THR A 292 20.65 -15.40 4.20
C THR A 292 22.17 -15.45 4.38
N VAL A 293 22.85 -14.30 4.28
CA VAL A 293 24.31 -14.23 4.39
C VAL A 293 24.71 -14.36 5.87
N GLY A 294 24.85 -15.60 6.35
CA GLY A 294 25.12 -15.93 7.76
C GLY A 294 23.88 -16.50 8.47
N GLN A 295 24.07 -17.11 9.66
CA GLN A 295 22.92 -17.51 10.48
C GLN A 295 22.29 -16.27 11.09
N TYR A 296 21.23 -15.75 10.47
CA TYR A 296 20.39 -14.71 11.07
C TYR A 296 19.87 -15.18 12.45
N PRO A 297 19.60 -14.26 13.39
CA PRO A 297 19.26 -14.62 14.76
C PRO A 297 17.85 -15.23 14.82
N SER A 298 17.49 -15.81 15.97
CA SER A 298 16.08 -16.16 16.20
C SER A 298 15.19 -14.92 16.11
N ILE A 299 13.89 -15.10 15.89
CA ILE A 299 12.94 -13.98 15.86
C ILE A 299 12.88 -13.20 17.19
N THR A 300 13.35 -13.76 18.30
CA THR A 300 13.49 -13.07 19.59
C THR A 300 14.92 -12.56 19.87
N GLY A 301 15.80 -12.64 18.88
CA GLY A 301 17.20 -12.28 18.98
C GLY A 301 17.49 -10.82 18.63
N ASN A 302 18.78 -10.46 18.64
CA ASN A 302 19.24 -9.13 18.27
C ASN A 302 19.52 -9.06 16.75
N TRP A 303 18.64 -8.37 16.02
CA TRP A 303 18.73 -8.19 14.58
C TRP A 303 19.65 -7.03 14.15
N ASP A 304 20.12 -6.17 15.06
CA ASP A 304 20.92 -4.98 14.74
C ASP A 304 22.18 -5.30 13.89
N PRO A 305 23.01 -6.30 14.22
CA PRO A 305 24.21 -6.61 13.44
C PRO A 305 23.89 -7.10 12.01
N TYR A 306 22.78 -7.82 11.86
CA TYR A 306 22.35 -8.43 10.60
C TYR A 306 21.62 -7.44 9.70
N TYR A 307 20.92 -6.48 10.30
CA TYR A 307 20.20 -5.46 9.56
C TYR A 307 21.17 -4.65 8.67
N LEU A 308 22.29 -4.16 9.21
CA LEU A 308 23.29 -3.43 8.41
C LEU A 308 23.86 -4.24 7.25
N GLN A 309 24.05 -5.55 7.46
CA GLN A 309 24.54 -6.46 6.44
C GLN A 309 23.53 -6.62 5.31
N ALA A 310 22.25 -6.81 5.65
CA ALA A 310 21.16 -6.97 4.68
C ALA A 310 20.89 -5.70 3.86
N MET A 311 21.28 -4.52 4.36
CA MET A 311 21.07 -3.25 3.69
C MET A 311 22.07 -2.93 2.58
N SER A 312 23.20 -3.63 2.52
CA SER A 312 24.29 -3.36 1.57
C SER A 312 24.57 -4.58 0.71
N VAL A 313 23.77 -4.78 -0.34
CA VAL A 313 23.90 -5.92 -1.25
C VAL A 313 24.92 -5.60 -2.33
N ASN A 314 26.20 -5.62 -1.97
CA ASN A 314 27.31 -5.33 -2.87
C ASN A 314 27.76 -6.58 -3.68
N ALA A 315 26.82 -7.24 -4.36
CA ALA A 315 27.07 -8.36 -5.25
C ALA A 315 26.63 -8.02 -6.68
N PRO A 316 27.13 -8.70 -7.73
CA PRO A 316 26.63 -8.51 -9.10
C PRO A 316 25.11 -8.71 -9.16
N GLY A 317 24.40 -7.75 -9.75
CA GLY A 317 22.93 -7.72 -9.79
C GLY A 317 22.26 -7.34 -8.45
N GLY A 318 23.04 -6.99 -7.42
CA GLY A 318 22.54 -6.46 -6.15
C GLY A 318 22.15 -4.98 -6.24
N TRP A 319 21.75 -4.43 -5.10
CA TRP A 319 21.42 -3.01 -4.94
C TRP A 319 21.98 -2.49 -3.61
N PRO A 320 22.65 -1.31 -3.59
CA PRO A 320 23.35 -0.85 -2.40
C PRO A 320 22.44 -0.20 -1.34
N MET A 321 21.14 -0.05 -1.60
CA MET A 321 20.17 0.55 -0.68
C MET A 321 18.93 -0.32 -0.54
N VAL A 322 19.03 -1.37 0.27
CA VAL A 322 17.95 -2.31 0.57
C VAL A 322 17.49 -2.12 2.01
N VAL A 323 16.21 -2.32 2.31
CA VAL A 323 15.62 -2.15 3.64
C VAL A 323 14.79 -3.38 4.01
N PRO A 324 15.25 -4.22 4.96
CA PRO A 324 14.40 -5.24 5.57
C PRO A 324 13.20 -4.62 6.30
N ILE A 325 12.02 -5.22 6.12
CA ILE A 325 10.78 -4.85 6.80
C ILE A 325 10.42 -5.94 7.81
N PHE A 326 10.07 -5.55 9.03
CA PHE A 326 9.81 -6.44 10.15
C PHE A 326 8.37 -6.31 10.64
N PHE A 327 7.68 -7.43 10.78
CA PHE A 327 6.59 -7.56 11.73
C PHE A 327 7.16 -7.66 13.14
N MET A 328 6.56 -6.96 14.10
CA MET A 328 6.93 -7.06 15.51
C MET A 328 5.71 -7.06 16.42
N SER A 329 5.76 -7.90 17.45
CA SER A 329 4.75 -7.97 18.51
C SER A 329 5.39 -8.46 19.79
N LEU A 330 4.62 -8.43 20.89
CA LEU A 330 4.95 -9.23 22.06
C LEU A 330 4.94 -10.72 21.70
N VAL A 331 5.83 -11.49 22.34
CA VAL A 331 5.82 -12.96 22.29
C VAL A 331 4.53 -13.48 22.92
N ASN A 332 4.14 -12.93 24.06
CA ASN A 332 2.92 -13.30 24.75
C ASN A 332 1.79 -12.33 24.38
N LEU A 333 0.88 -12.81 23.53
CA LEU A 333 -0.31 -12.11 23.07
C LEU A 333 -1.54 -12.43 23.93
N SER A 334 -1.39 -13.18 25.04
CA SER A 334 -2.53 -13.67 25.83
C SER A 334 -3.38 -12.55 26.43
N SER A 335 -2.77 -11.40 26.73
CA SER A 335 -3.47 -10.22 27.24
C SER A 335 -4.41 -9.57 26.23
N LEU A 336 -4.19 -9.84 24.93
CA LEU A 336 -5.07 -9.36 23.87
C LEU A 336 -6.37 -10.17 23.79
N GLY A 337 -6.44 -11.36 24.41
CA GLY A 337 -7.58 -12.25 24.25
C GLY A 337 -7.70 -12.77 22.82
N ASN A 338 -8.89 -12.67 22.25
CA ASN A 338 -9.20 -13.12 20.89
C ASN A 338 -8.37 -12.46 19.77
N PRO A 339 -8.12 -11.13 19.79
CA PRO A 339 -7.20 -10.46 18.88
C PRO A 339 -5.82 -11.12 18.74
N GLY A 340 -5.28 -11.73 19.81
CA GLY A 340 -3.99 -12.41 19.77
C GLY A 340 -3.93 -13.54 18.73
N GLY A 341 -5.06 -14.21 18.49
CA GLY A 341 -5.20 -15.22 17.43
C GLY A 341 -5.08 -14.63 16.02
N ILE A 342 -5.63 -13.43 15.81
CA ILE A 342 -5.56 -12.69 14.54
C ILE A 342 -4.14 -12.20 14.28
N VAL A 343 -3.49 -11.59 15.27
CA VAL A 343 -2.10 -11.13 15.17
C VAL A 343 -1.16 -12.27 14.78
N SER A 344 -1.30 -13.44 15.42
CA SER A 344 -0.56 -14.66 15.07
C SER A 344 -0.90 -15.17 13.66
N ALA A 345 -2.16 -15.08 13.22
CA ALA A 345 -2.54 -15.45 11.86
C ALA A 345 -1.95 -14.53 10.79
N VAL A 346 -1.97 -13.22 11.00
CA VAL A 346 -1.37 -12.22 10.11
C VAL A 346 0.12 -12.51 9.90
N ALA A 347 0.89 -12.70 10.97
CA ALA A 347 2.32 -13.02 10.88
C ALA A 347 2.58 -14.32 10.09
N ARG A 348 1.80 -15.37 10.34
CA ARG A 348 1.93 -16.65 9.61
C ARG A 348 1.53 -16.52 8.15
N PHE A 349 0.47 -15.77 7.84
CA PHE A 349 0.00 -15.57 6.47
C PHE A 349 1.03 -14.83 5.62
N MET A 350 1.60 -13.74 6.14
CA MET A 350 2.61 -12.96 5.40
C MET A 350 3.87 -13.78 5.08
N LEU A 351 4.19 -14.80 5.89
CA LEU A 351 5.30 -15.72 5.63
C LEU A 351 4.92 -16.94 4.77
N SER A 352 3.64 -17.12 4.46
CA SER A 352 3.17 -18.17 3.56
C SER A 352 3.53 -17.85 2.11
N THR A 353 3.45 -18.84 1.22
CA THR A 353 3.67 -18.62 -0.22
C THR A 353 2.75 -17.55 -0.80
N GLU A 354 1.49 -17.50 -0.37
CA GLU A 354 0.52 -16.51 -0.84
C GLU A 354 0.85 -15.10 -0.33
N GLY A 355 1.17 -14.97 0.96
CA GLY A 355 1.59 -13.69 1.55
C GLY A 355 2.89 -13.17 0.95
N GLN A 356 3.86 -14.05 0.67
CA GLN A 356 5.08 -13.68 -0.06
C GLN A 356 4.78 -13.24 -1.51
N GLY A 357 3.72 -13.77 -2.12
CA GLY A 357 3.24 -13.34 -3.43
C GLY A 357 2.75 -11.89 -3.45
N ILE A 358 2.08 -11.44 -2.39
CA ILE A 358 1.60 -10.05 -2.26
C ILE A 358 2.77 -9.06 -2.35
N PHE A 359 3.85 -9.29 -1.59
CA PHE A 359 5.05 -8.45 -1.65
C PHE A 359 5.64 -8.37 -3.06
N THR A 360 5.71 -9.49 -3.78
CA THR A 360 6.23 -9.47 -5.16
C THR A 360 5.33 -8.72 -6.14
N SER A 361 4.01 -8.79 -5.97
CA SER A 361 3.08 -8.02 -6.81
C SER A 361 3.18 -6.53 -6.60
N ASP A 362 3.62 -6.09 -5.41
CA ASP A 362 3.85 -4.69 -5.09
C ASP A 362 5.34 -4.28 -5.18
N ASN A 363 6.11 -4.91 -6.08
CA ASN A 363 7.51 -4.53 -6.33
C ASN A 363 8.49 -4.64 -5.14
N HIS A 364 8.07 -5.21 -4.03
CA HIS A 364 8.94 -5.61 -2.92
C HIS A 364 9.64 -6.93 -3.23
N VAL A 365 10.75 -7.18 -2.54
CA VAL A 365 11.50 -8.43 -2.66
C VAL A 365 11.02 -9.39 -1.57
N ALA A 366 10.32 -10.44 -1.98
CA ALA A 366 9.99 -11.56 -1.10
C ALA A 366 11.25 -12.25 -0.57
N LEU A 367 11.11 -12.86 0.60
CA LEU A 367 12.14 -13.68 1.22
C LEU A 367 12.42 -14.92 0.37
N ALA A 368 13.66 -15.42 0.45
CA ALA A 368 13.96 -16.74 -0.07
C ALA A 368 13.04 -17.78 0.60
N ALA A 369 12.50 -18.73 -0.17
CA ALA A 369 11.48 -19.68 0.30
C ALA A 369 11.90 -20.46 1.57
N GLY A 370 13.18 -20.86 1.67
CA GLY A 370 13.71 -21.52 2.87
C GLY A 370 13.73 -20.62 4.10
N THR A 371 13.99 -19.32 3.92
CA THR A 371 13.95 -18.31 4.99
C THR A 371 12.52 -18.07 5.45
N ALA A 372 11.58 -17.86 4.52
CA ALA A 372 10.17 -17.70 4.85
C ALA A 372 9.62 -18.91 5.62
N SER A 373 9.94 -20.13 5.16
CA SER A 373 9.54 -21.37 5.84
C SER A 373 10.14 -21.52 7.24
N ASN A 374 11.42 -21.16 7.42
CA ASN A 374 12.05 -21.20 8.74
C ASN A 374 11.43 -20.18 9.71
N LEU A 375 11.23 -18.94 9.27
CA LEU A 375 10.59 -17.90 10.06
C LEU A 375 9.14 -18.28 10.40
N LEU A 376 8.40 -18.89 9.47
CA LEU A 376 7.04 -19.37 9.71
C LEU A 376 7.01 -20.41 10.83
N SER A 377 7.98 -21.34 10.83
CA SER A 377 8.15 -22.32 11.91
C SER A 377 8.47 -21.64 13.24
N GLN A 378 9.38 -20.66 13.25
CA GLN A 378 9.68 -19.91 14.48
C GLN A 378 8.46 -19.17 15.00
N VAL A 379 7.73 -18.44 14.16
CA VAL A 379 6.50 -17.71 14.54
C VAL A 379 5.46 -18.66 15.13
N THR A 380 5.20 -19.78 14.47
CA THR A 380 4.21 -20.79 14.89
C THR A 380 4.55 -21.39 16.26
N ASN A 381 5.83 -21.55 16.58
CA ASN A 381 6.28 -22.14 17.84
C ASN A 381 6.57 -21.13 18.96
N THR A 382 6.65 -19.83 18.64
CA THR A 382 7.08 -18.80 19.61
C THR A 382 5.91 -17.94 20.09
N LEU A 383 4.99 -17.54 19.21
CA LEU A 383 3.89 -16.68 19.60
C LEU A 383 2.90 -17.43 20.50
N LEU A 384 2.70 -16.91 21.71
CA LEU A 384 1.80 -17.47 22.70
C LEU A 384 0.48 -16.70 22.66
N ILE A 385 -0.59 -17.35 22.24
CA ILE A 385 -1.95 -16.80 22.30
C ILE A 385 -2.66 -17.29 23.57
N ASN A 386 -3.72 -16.58 23.96
CA ASN A 386 -4.53 -16.98 25.10
C ASN A 386 -5.09 -18.40 24.87
N SER A 387 -4.97 -19.30 25.86
CA SER A 387 -5.43 -20.70 25.72
C SER A 387 -6.94 -20.84 25.55
N THR A 388 -7.71 -19.80 25.88
CA THR A 388 -9.16 -19.75 25.64
C THR A 388 -9.52 -19.03 24.34
N ALA A 389 -8.57 -18.35 23.70
CA ALA A 389 -8.79 -17.72 22.40
C ALA A 389 -8.76 -18.77 21.27
N PRO A 390 -9.53 -18.58 20.20
CA PRO A 390 -9.53 -19.51 19.08
C PRO A 390 -8.20 -19.47 18.32
N VAL A 391 -7.73 -20.66 17.95
CA VAL A 391 -6.58 -20.82 17.06
C VAL A 391 -7.05 -20.73 15.62
N TRP A 392 -6.59 -19.70 14.90
CA TRP A 392 -6.91 -19.55 13.48
C TRP A 392 -6.05 -20.46 12.60
N SER A 393 -6.63 -21.01 11.54
CA SER A 393 -5.93 -21.83 10.55
C SER A 393 -6.25 -21.39 9.12
N PHE A 394 -5.49 -21.90 8.16
CA PHE A 394 -5.66 -21.60 6.73
C PHE A 394 -6.10 -22.87 6.02
N GLU A 395 -7.11 -22.75 5.15
CA GLU A 395 -7.56 -23.87 4.35
C GLU A 395 -6.46 -24.30 3.35
N PRO A 396 -6.03 -25.58 3.34
CA PRO A 396 -5.12 -26.08 2.32
C PRO A 396 -5.75 -26.03 0.92
N LEU A 397 -4.96 -25.76 -0.11
CA LEU A 397 -5.44 -25.82 -1.49
C LEU A 397 -5.99 -27.22 -1.82
N GLY A 398 -7.20 -27.29 -2.40
CA GLY A 398 -7.81 -28.55 -2.84
C GLY A 398 -8.56 -29.34 -1.76
N THR A 399 -8.77 -28.79 -0.56
CA THR A 399 -9.68 -29.41 0.42
C THR A 399 -11.15 -29.22 0.05
N VAL A 400 -11.97 -30.19 0.46
CA VAL A 400 -13.43 -30.19 0.29
C VAL A 400 -14.11 -29.89 1.65
N LEU A 401 -15.39 -29.53 1.63
CA LEU A 401 -16.23 -29.42 2.83
C LEU A 401 -16.05 -30.64 3.75
N PRO A 402 -15.96 -30.47 5.09
CA PRO A 402 -16.38 -29.28 5.85
C PRO A 402 -15.25 -28.32 6.29
N THR A 403 -13.98 -28.59 6.00
CA THR A 403 -12.84 -27.85 6.60
C THR A 403 -12.85 -26.35 6.32
N GLY A 404 -13.07 -25.92 5.07
CA GLY A 404 -13.18 -24.49 4.73
C GLY A 404 -14.40 -23.79 5.34
N GLY A 405 -15.43 -24.55 5.75
CA GLY A 405 -16.67 -24.02 6.34
C GLY A 405 -16.62 -23.82 7.86
N ALA A 406 -15.56 -24.30 8.53
CA ALA A 406 -15.40 -24.22 9.97
C ALA A 406 -15.15 -22.78 10.46
N ASP A 407 -15.53 -22.51 11.71
CA ASP A 407 -15.16 -21.28 12.39
C ASP A 407 -13.63 -21.22 12.57
N TYR A 408 -13.07 -20.00 12.53
CA TYR A 408 -11.63 -19.74 12.69
C TYR A 408 -10.73 -20.37 11.61
N VAL A 409 -11.29 -20.64 10.42
CA VAL A 409 -10.54 -21.02 9.22
C VAL A 409 -10.63 -19.90 8.19
N PHE A 410 -9.47 -19.39 7.76
CA PHE A 410 -9.37 -18.54 6.57
C PHE A 410 -9.47 -19.43 5.32
N SER A 411 -10.62 -19.38 4.67
CA SER A 411 -10.90 -20.20 3.48
C SER A 411 -10.62 -19.42 2.21
N ALA A 412 -9.76 -19.93 1.34
CA ALA A 412 -9.49 -19.31 0.04
C ALA A 412 -10.71 -19.31 -0.89
N TYR A 413 -11.70 -20.16 -0.61
CA TYR A 413 -12.97 -20.24 -1.35
C TYR A 413 -14.06 -19.35 -0.76
N ARG A 414 -13.80 -18.68 0.37
CA ARG A 414 -14.69 -17.68 0.94
C ARG A 414 -14.32 -16.32 0.38
N SER A 415 -15.29 -15.66 -0.22
CA SER A 415 -15.21 -14.27 -0.63
C SER A 415 -16.32 -13.47 0.02
N ASN A 416 -16.13 -12.16 0.11
CA ASN A 416 -17.17 -11.24 0.49
C ASN A 416 -17.64 -10.49 -0.77
N PHE A 417 -18.93 -10.19 -0.87
CA PHE A 417 -19.52 -9.56 -2.06
C PHE A 417 -18.89 -8.19 -2.41
N LEU A 418 -18.42 -7.43 -1.40
CA LEU A 418 -17.82 -6.12 -1.62
C LEU A 418 -16.42 -6.22 -2.23
N THR A 419 -15.60 -7.17 -1.78
CA THR A 419 -14.29 -7.51 -2.31
C THR A 419 -14.42 -8.12 -3.69
N ASP A 420 -15.40 -9.00 -3.92
CA ASP A 420 -15.69 -9.51 -5.27
C ASP A 420 -16.09 -8.37 -6.22
N PHE A 421 -16.90 -7.42 -5.76
CA PHE A 421 -17.29 -6.26 -6.55
C PHE A 421 -16.14 -5.28 -6.82
N VAL A 422 -15.26 -5.04 -5.83
CA VAL A 422 -14.03 -4.23 -6.01
C VAL A 422 -13.08 -4.91 -6.98
N ASN A 423 -12.83 -6.20 -6.82
CA ASN A 423 -12.01 -6.99 -7.74
C ASN A 423 -12.59 -7.00 -9.16
N GLU A 424 -13.93 -7.07 -9.30
CA GLU A 424 -14.60 -6.94 -10.60
C GLU A 424 -14.40 -5.54 -11.21
N LEU A 425 -14.46 -4.48 -10.40
CA LEU A 425 -14.17 -3.12 -10.86
C LEU A 425 -12.72 -2.96 -11.28
N GLU A 426 -11.76 -3.50 -10.53
CA GLU A 426 -10.34 -3.48 -10.86
C GLU A 426 -10.05 -4.24 -12.16
N ALA A 427 -10.60 -5.46 -12.32
CA ALA A 427 -10.48 -6.23 -13.55
C ALA A 427 -11.08 -5.47 -14.76
N ARG A 428 -12.19 -4.75 -14.56
CA ARG A 428 -12.78 -3.89 -15.59
C ARG A 428 -11.95 -2.65 -15.91
N ILE A 429 -11.21 -2.10 -14.95
CA ILE A 429 -10.28 -0.98 -15.19
C ILE A 429 -9.12 -1.46 -16.07
N VAL A 430 -8.52 -2.59 -15.71
CA VAL A 430 -7.42 -3.19 -16.50
C VAL A 430 -7.86 -3.49 -17.93
N ASP A 431 -9.04 -4.09 -18.13
CA ASP A 431 -9.59 -4.34 -19.48
C ASP A 431 -9.81 -3.03 -20.28
N LEU A 432 -10.28 -1.97 -19.62
CA LEU A 432 -10.44 -0.66 -20.27
C LEU A 432 -9.10 -0.01 -20.65
N GLU A 433 -8.07 -0.16 -19.83
CA GLU A 433 -6.71 0.33 -20.08
C GLU A 433 -6.06 -0.41 -21.25
N ASP A 434 -6.22 -1.74 -21.31
CA ASP A 434 -5.74 -2.56 -22.43
C ASP A 434 -6.44 -2.16 -23.74
N GLN A 435 -7.76 -1.95 -23.71
CA GLN A 435 -8.51 -1.46 -24.88
C GLN A 435 -8.04 -0.06 -25.31
N LEU A 436 -7.73 0.82 -24.35
CA LEU A 436 -7.19 2.16 -24.63
C LEU A 436 -5.82 2.07 -25.32
N SER A 437 -4.94 1.18 -24.83
CA SER A 437 -3.61 0.94 -25.39
C SER A 437 -3.68 0.42 -26.82
N ILE A 438 -4.51 -0.60 -27.07
CA ILE A 438 -4.73 -1.17 -28.41
C ILE A 438 -5.25 -0.10 -29.37
N MET A 439 -6.20 0.73 -28.93
CA MET A 439 -6.80 1.75 -29.78
C MET A 439 -5.85 2.92 -30.06
N SER A 440 -5.00 3.28 -29.09
CA SER A 440 -3.91 4.24 -29.26
C SER A 440 -2.89 3.75 -30.30
N ALA A 441 -2.48 2.48 -30.22
CA ALA A 441 -1.58 1.86 -31.20
C ALA A 441 -2.19 1.79 -32.62
N ALA A 442 -3.49 1.48 -32.72
CA ALA A 442 -4.22 1.50 -33.98
C ALA A 442 -4.28 2.92 -34.59
N MET A 443 -4.50 3.95 -33.77
CA MET A 443 -4.51 5.35 -34.21
C MET A 443 -3.13 5.79 -34.73
N SER A 444 -2.05 5.42 -34.04
CA SER A 444 -0.67 5.67 -34.49
C SER A 444 -0.38 5.02 -35.85
N THR A 445 -0.84 3.78 -36.03
CA THR A 445 -0.66 3.04 -37.30
C THR A 445 -1.48 3.65 -38.44
N LEU A 446 -2.70 4.12 -38.17
CA LEU A 446 -3.57 4.78 -39.15
C LEU A 446 -3.08 6.18 -39.53
N ASN A 447 -2.50 6.93 -38.59
CA ASN A 447 -1.88 8.24 -38.84
C ASN A 447 -0.69 8.13 -39.82
N ASN A 448 -0.09 6.95 -39.95
CA ASN A 448 0.95 6.63 -40.92
C ASN A 448 0.42 6.08 -42.27
N SER A 449 -0.91 5.99 -42.46
CA SER A 449 -1.56 5.44 -43.66
C SER A 449 -2.51 6.44 -44.33
N PHE A 450 -2.66 6.35 -45.64
CA PHE A 450 -3.33 7.33 -46.52
C PHE A 450 -4.87 7.47 -46.33
N TYR A 451 -5.47 6.87 -45.29
CA TYR A 451 -6.94 6.80 -45.08
C TYR A 451 -7.36 7.52 -43.78
N SER A 452 -7.19 8.84 -43.71
CA SER A 452 -7.09 9.53 -42.41
C SER A 452 -8.33 10.25 -41.87
N ASN A 453 -9.42 10.47 -42.61
CA ASN A 453 -10.41 11.48 -42.12
C ASN A 453 -11.65 10.91 -41.44
N VAL A 454 -12.23 9.80 -41.91
CA VAL A 454 -13.44 9.20 -41.31
C VAL A 454 -13.10 8.17 -40.23
N VAL A 455 -12.03 7.39 -40.44
CA VAL A 455 -11.59 6.36 -39.49
C VAL A 455 -10.98 7.00 -38.24
N THR A 456 -10.11 8.01 -38.40
CA THR A 456 -9.52 8.75 -37.28
C THR A 456 -10.57 9.45 -36.43
N ALA A 457 -11.58 10.11 -37.02
CA ALA A 457 -12.63 10.77 -36.24
C ALA A 457 -13.45 9.81 -35.37
N ASN A 458 -13.74 8.61 -35.87
CA ASN A 458 -14.50 7.60 -35.13
C ASN A 458 -13.66 6.98 -34.00
N ILE A 459 -12.38 6.69 -34.27
CA ILE A 459 -11.44 6.16 -33.27
C ILE A 459 -11.10 7.22 -32.21
N THR A 460 -10.88 8.49 -32.59
CA THR A 460 -10.67 9.61 -31.64
C THR A 460 -11.89 9.81 -30.75
N GLY A 461 -13.11 9.69 -31.29
CA GLY A 461 -14.34 9.73 -30.50
C GLY A 461 -14.45 8.56 -29.51
N GLN A 462 -14.08 7.35 -29.94
CA GLN A 462 -14.05 6.17 -29.06
C GLN A 462 -12.95 6.29 -27.99
N LEU A 463 -11.78 6.83 -28.33
CA LEU A 463 -10.67 7.06 -27.41
C LEU A 463 -11.06 8.08 -26.34
N ALA A 464 -11.63 9.21 -26.73
CA ALA A 464 -12.14 10.21 -25.80
C ALA A 464 -13.26 9.65 -24.90
N SER A 465 -14.11 8.76 -25.43
CA SER A 465 -15.13 8.08 -24.62
C SER A 465 -14.51 7.11 -23.60
N LEU A 466 -13.49 6.33 -23.98
CA LEU A 466 -12.82 5.42 -23.06
C LEU A 466 -12.00 6.17 -22.01
N GLN A 467 -11.29 7.24 -22.39
CA GLN A 467 -10.58 8.12 -21.44
C GLN A 467 -11.53 8.72 -20.42
N ASN A 468 -12.71 9.21 -20.86
CA ASN A 468 -13.73 9.71 -19.94
C ASN A 468 -14.28 8.61 -19.01
N GLN A 469 -14.43 7.38 -19.50
CA GLN A 469 -14.87 6.25 -18.67
C GLN A 469 -13.81 5.86 -17.63
N ALA A 470 -12.53 5.84 -18.00
CA ALA A 470 -11.42 5.60 -17.09
C ALA A 470 -11.31 6.70 -16.01
N ILE A 471 -11.43 7.97 -16.40
CA ILE A 471 -11.45 9.11 -15.46
C ILE A 471 -12.63 9.00 -14.49
N VAL A 472 -13.82 8.63 -14.97
CA VAL A 472 -15.00 8.44 -14.11
C VAL A 472 -14.80 7.26 -13.15
N ALA A 473 -14.26 6.13 -13.63
CA ALA A 473 -13.95 4.97 -12.79
C ALA A 473 -12.91 5.30 -11.70
N ASN A 474 -11.85 6.04 -12.05
CA ASN A 474 -10.85 6.49 -11.09
C ASN A 474 -11.41 7.50 -10.09
N ASN A 475 -12.29 8.41 -10.51
CA ASN A 475 -12.98 9.31 -9.59
C ASN A 475 -13.94 8.57 -8.65
N ASP A 476 -14.65 7.54 -9.15
CA ASP A 476 -15.52 6.68 -8.34
C ASP A 476 -14.67 5.91 -7.30
N ARG A 477 -13.51 5.36 -7.69
CA ARG A 477 -12.53 4.71 -6.81
C ARG A 477 -12.03 5.66 -5.72
N SER A 478 -11.59 6.87 -6.09
CA SER A 478 -11.12 7.89 -5.15
C SER A 478 -12.20 8.32 -4.16
N ARG A 479 -13.46 8.45 -4.61
CA ARG A 479 -14.60 8.75 -3.74
C ARG A 479 -14.91 7.61 -2.77
N LEU A 480 -14.81 6.36 -3.23
CA LEU A 480 -14.98 5.18 -2.37
C LEU A 480 -13.89 5.11 -1.30
N ASN A 481 -12.63 5.32 -1.69
CA ASN A 481 -11.49 5.34 -0.77
C ASN A 481 -11.61 6.48 0.25
N ALA A 482 -12.01 7.67 -0.18
CA ALA A 482 -12.26 8.79 0.73
C ALA A 482 -13.41 8.52 1.71
N ALA A 483 -14.47 7.85 1.24
CA ALA A 483 -15.59 7.44 2.09
C ALA A 483 -15.13 6.42 3.15
N VAL A 484 -14.35 5.40 2.76
CA VAL A 484 -13.76 4.42 3.69
C VAL A 484 -12.87 5.10 4.73
N LEU A 485 -11.99 6.01 4.33
CA LEU A 485 -11.17 6.79 5.27
C LEU A 485 -12.01 7.62 6.24
N SER A 486 -13.09 8.26 5.76
CA SER A 486 -13.98 9.05 6.60
C SER A 486 -14.75 8.21 7.61
N ILE A 487 -15.11 6.96 7.24
CA ILE A 487 -15.72 5.98 8.14
C ILE A 487 -14.74 5.64 9.25
N ASN A 488 -13.51 5.28 8.90
CA ASN A 488 -12.49 4.90 9.88
C ASN A 488 -12.14 6.05 10.84
N GLN A 489 -12.11 7.29 10.35
CA GLN A 489 -11.89 8.49 11.17
C GLN A 489 -13.08 8.81 12.10
N ALA A 490 -14.31 8.64 11.61
CA ALA A 490 -15.51 8.82 12.41
C ALA A 490 -15.59 7.76 13.52
N GLU A 491 -15.22 6.52 13.22
CA GLU A 491 -15.15 5.42 14.19
C GLU A 491 -14.10 5.69 15.27
N ALA A 492 -12.88 6.12 14.89
CA ALA A 492 -11.84 6.49 15.83
C ALA A 492 -12.26 7.67 16.74
N SER A 493 -12.90 8.69 16.17
CA SER A 493 -13.41 9.85 16.93
C SER A 493 -14.53 9.47 17.89
N ALA A 494 -15.37 8.50 17.50
CA ALA A 494 -16.45 7.98 18.33
C ALA A 494 -15.94 7.10 19.48
N LYS A 495 -14.94 6.24 19.22
CA LYS A 495 -14.24 5.46 20.26
C LYS A 495 -13.59 6.40 21.29
N GLN A 496 -13.05 7.54 20.85
CA GLN A 496 -12.47 8.55 21.74
C GLN A 496 -13.50 9.35 22.56
N ALA A 497 -14.72 9.55 22.03
CA ALA A 497 -15.79 10.31 22.69
C ALA A 497 -16.70 9.49 23.62
N ASN A 498 -16.53 8.17 23.67
CA ASN A 498 -17.31 7.21 24.47
C ASN A 498 -18.84 7.35 24.30
N ASN A 499 -19.30 7.77 23.12
CA ASN A 499 -20.69 8.14 22.85
C ASN A 499 -21.26 7.30 21.69
N ILE A 500 -21.54 6.03 21.99
CA ILE A 500 -21.97 4.98 21.04
C ILE A 500 -23.21 5.39 20.23
N ALA A 501 -24.11 6.20 20.80
CA ALA A 501 -25.31 6.68 20.13
C ALA A 501 -25.00 7.67 18.99
N ILE A 502 -23.99 8.53 19.17
CA ILE A 502 -23.56 9.47 18.12
C ILE A 502 -22.81 8.72 17.02
N ALA A 503 -22.00 7.72 17.39
CA ALA A 503 -21.30 6.82 16.46
C ALA A 503 -22.28 6.10 15.53
N GLY A 504 -23.32 5.48 16.09
CA GLY A 504 -24.32 4.74 15.32
C GLY A 504 -25.12 5.63 14.37
N VAL A 505 -25.45 6.85 14.79
CA VAL A 505 -26.15 7.82 13.92
C VAL A 505 -25.24 8.32 12.80
N VAL A 506 -23.97 8.63 13.10
CA VAL A 506 -23.00 9.09 12.10
C VAL A 506 -22.69 7.97 11.10
N ILE A 507 -22.44 6.74 11.56
CA ILE A 507 -22.22 5.57 10.71
C ILE A 507 -23.45 5.28 9.86
N ALA A 508 -24.66 5.33 10.41
CA ALA A 508 -25.90 5.13 9.65
C ALA A 508 -26.11 6.21 8.58
N VAL A 509 -25.79 7.47 8.89
CA VAL A 509 -25.84 8.57 7.92
C VAL A 509 -24.79 8.39 6.84
N ILE A 510 -23.57 7.98 7.19
CA ILE A 510 -22.50 7.75 6.22
C ILE A 510 -22.82 6.53 5.34
N LEU A 511 -23.28 5.42 5.89
CA LEU A 511 -23.74 4.26 5.13
C LEU A 511 -24.92 4.60 4.23
N ALA A 512 -25.85 5.44 4.68
CA ALA A 512 -26.93 5.95 3.84
C ALA A 512 -26.41 6.85 2.71
N VAL A 513 -25.42 7.70 2.98
CA VAL A 513 -24.76 8.53 1.96
C VAL A 513 -23.98 7.67 0.97
N VAL A 514 -23.26 6.64 1.42
CA VAL A 514 -22.56 5.66 0.56
C VAL A 514 -23.57 4.88 -0.26
N ALA A 515 -24.67 4.40 0.32
CA ALA A 515 -25.74 3.72 -0.41
C ALA A 515 -26.42 4.65 -1.43
N LEU A 516 -26.58 5.93 -1.11
CA LEU A 516 -27.10 6.95 -2.04
C LEU A 516 -26.11 7.27 -3.16
N ILE A 517 -24.81 7.33 -2.86
CA ILE A 517 -23.74 7.49 -3.86
C ILE A 517 -23.70 6.25 -4.77
N MET A 518 -23.76 5.04 -4.21
CA MET A 518 -23.81 3.77 -4.94
C MET A 518 -25.06 3.67 -5.80
N ALA A 519 -26.23 4.06 -5.26
CA ALA A 519 -27.47 4.14 -6.01
C ALA A 519 -27.42 5.21 -7.09
N ALA A 520 -26.78 6.37 -6.85
CA ALA A 520 -26.59 7.41 -7.83
C ALA A 520 -25.63 6.98 -8.95
N ILE A 521 -24.55 6.27 -8.62
CA ILE A 521 -23.61 5.67 -9.59
C ILE A 521 -24.33 4.59 -10.42
N TYR A 522 -25.11 3.72 -9.77
CA TYR A 522 -25.91 2.69 -10.44
C TYR A 522 -27.00 3.30 -11.35
N VAL A 523 -27.71 4.34 -10.89
CA VAL A 523 -28.73 5.06 -11.67
C VAL A 523 -28.12 5.87 -12.81
N ALA A 524 -26.96 6.50 -12.60
CA ALA A 524 -26.23 7.22 -13.65
C ALA A 524 -25.71 6.27 -14.74
N ARG A 525 -25.28 5.05 -14.38
CA ARG A 525 -24.84 4.02 -15.32
C ARG A 525 -26.01 3.34 -16.07
N THR A 526 -27.13 3.07 -15.39
CA THR A 526 -28.34 2.49 -16.03
C THR A 526 -29.07 3.47 -16.96
N LYS A 527 -29.15 4.76 -16.62
CA LYS A 527 -29.69 5.79 -17.54
C LYS A 527 -28.88 5.95 -18.83
N ASN A 528 -27.57 5.75 -18.78
CA ASN A 528 -26.71 5.76 -19.97
C ASN A 528 -26.87 4.47 -20.82
N LEU A 529 -27.15 3.33 -20.18
CA LEU A 529 -27.45 2.07 -20.87
C LEU A 529 -28.82 2.13 -21.57
N ASP A 530 -29.86 2.65 -20.92
CA ASP A 530 -31.20 2.80 -21.52
C ASP A 530 -31.19 3.75 -22.73
N GLN A 531 -30.41 4.84 -22.69
CA GLN A 531 -30.22 5.70 -23.85
C GLN A 531 -29.48 5.00 -25.01
N LYS A 532 -28.45 4.19 -24.71
CA LYS A 532 -27.65 3.46 -25.71
C LYS A 532 -28.43 2.32 -26.37
N TYR A 533 -29.38 1.68 -25.66
CA TYR A 533 -30.12 0.52 -26.14
C TYR A 533 -31.55 0.80 -26.65
N SER A 534 -32.12 1.99 -26.37
CA SER A 534 -33.42 2.39 -26.91
C SER A 534 -33.48 2.41 -28.46
N LYS A 535 -32.33 2.60 -29.14
CA LYS A 535 -32.26 2.55 -30.61
C LYS A 535 -32.33 1.14 -31.20
N TYR A 536 -32.17 0.10 -30.39
CA TYR A 536 -32.19 -1.30 -30.82
C TYR A 536 -33.52 -2.02 -30.53
N LEU A 537 -34.50 -1.31 -29.97
CA LEU A 537 -35.85 -1.83 -29.75
C LEU A 537 -36.80 -1.32 -30.84
N PRO A 538 -36.71 -1.90 -32.05
CA PRO A 538 -37.92 -2.45 -32.65
C PRO A 538 -37.64 -3.82 -33.25
N LEU A 539 -38.22 -4.88 -32.65
CA LEU A 539 -38.85 -6.07 -33.26
C LEU A 539 -38.88 -7.22 -32.22
N GLY A 540 -40.11 -7.61 -31.82
CA GLY A 540 -40.55 -8.85 -31.12
C GLY A 540 -39.58 -9.53 -30.14
N VAL A 541 -39.89 -9.66 -28.86
CA VAL A 541 -40.97 -10.54 -28.36
C VAL A 541 -41.55 -9.96 -27.05
N LYS A 542 -42.87 -9.75 -27.05
CA LYS A 542 -43.68 -9.62 -25.84
C LYS A 542 -43.69 -10.96 -25.09
N ALA A 543 -42.92 -11.10 -24.02
CA ALA A 543 -43.26 -12.06 -22.97
C ALA A 543 -44.23 -11.37 -22.00
N ARG A 544 -45.53 -11.57 -22.23
CA ARG A 544 -46.60 -11.22 -21.30
C ARG A 544 -46.46 -12.13 -20.07
N PHE A 545 -46.23 -11.56 -18.89
CA PHE A 545 -46.87 -12.08 -17.68
C PHE A 545 -48.01 -11.12 -17.36
N GLY A 546 -49.21 -11.50 -17.80
CA GLY A 546 -50.45 -10.81 -17.48
C GLY A 546 -51.10 -11.44 -16.26
N GLU A 547 -51.38 -10.63 -15.26
CA GLU A 547 -52.40 -10.92 -14.25
C GLU A 547 -53.80 -10.89 -14.87
N GLY A 548 -54.61 -11.90 -14.54
CA GLY A 548 -56.05 -11.77 -14.26
C GLY A 548 -57.07 -11.92 -15.41
N SER A 549 -57.90 -12.97 -15.36
CA SER A 549 -59.39 -12.87 -15.30
C SER A 549 -60.12 -14.22 -15.37
N GLY A 550 -60.94 -14.50 -14.35
CA GLY A 550 -62.36 -14.93 -14.45
C GLY A 550 -62.80 -16.20 -15.19
N ASP A 551 -63.17 -17.21 -14.38
CA ASP A 551 -64.43 -18.01 -14.38
C ASP A 551 -64.98 -18.83 -15.56
N THR A 552 -65.73 -19.88 -15.14
CA THR A 552 -66.64 -20.86 -15.78
C THR A 552 -65.97 -22.16 -16.30
N ILE A 553 -66.34 -23.38 -15.89
CA ILE A 553 -67.57 -23.97 -15.28
C ILE A 553 -67.18 -24.90 -14.12
#